data_AF-A0AA36NKN3-F1
#
_entry.id   AF-A0AA36NKN3-F1
#
_cell.length_a   1.000
_cell.length_b   1.000
_cell.length_c   1.000
_cell.angle_alpha   90.00
_cell.angle_beta   90.00
_cell.angle_gamma   90.00
#
_symmetry.space_group_name_H-M   'P 1'
#
loop_
_entity.id
_entity.type
_entity.pdbx_description
1 polymer ?
#
loop_
_entity_poly.entity_id
_entity_poly.type
_entity_poly.pdbx_seq_one_letter_code
_entity_poly.pdbx_strand_id
1 'polypeptide(L)'
;MKFIRTLCAFIREKGPTTEKLRLVLRGGRHLLESEEALLRDLSKAAVALLQQLEWGLLVVNEVQVVPARTFRTVATGIKAHCCLGTATLVREDDFIQDLHWLIGPKLYEANWQQLQDNGYLARLRCIEVWRDMSEEFFVQPGSMRATIQRALGTCNPKKLDTCEYLIRLHEQRRDKMMVQGVASMSILSKHPNLSRQTNHNPGETAIGF
;
A
#
# COMPACT_ATOMS: atom_id res chain seq x y z
N MET A 1 -16.50 0.13 12.80
CA MET A 1 -17.68 0.88 13.33
C MET A 1 -17.42 1.73 14.58
N LYS A 2 -16.69 1.29 15.62
CA LYS A 2 -16.50 2.07 16.86
C LYS A 2 -15.83 3.44 16.63
N PHE A 3 -14.77 3.48 15.81
CA PHE A 3 -13.99 4.71 15.57
C PHE A 3 -14.79 5.87 14.96
N ILE A 4 -15.61 5.64 13.92
CA ILE A 4 -16.36 6.72 13.27
C ILE A 4 -17.48 7.25 14.17
N ARG A 5 -18.14 6.38 14.95
CA ARG A 5 -19.14 6.83 15.93
C ARG A 5 -18.52 7.66 17.04
N THR A 6 -17.35 7.25 17.55
CA THR A 6 -16.58 8.03 18.53
C THR A 6 -16.12 9.36 17.94
N LEU A 7 -15.73 9.39 16.67
CA LEU A 7 -15.33 10.60 15.96
C LEU A 7 -16.49 11.59 15.80
N CYS A 8 -17.65 11.13 15.30
CA CYS A 8 -18.83 11.98 15.16
C CYS A 8 -19.35 12.48 16.51
N ALA A 9 -19.26 11.66 17.56
CA ALA A 9 -19.61 12.06 18.92
C ALA A 9 -18.63 13.14 19.45
N PHE A 10 -17.32 12.93 19.29
CA PHE A 10 -16.30 13.87 19.73
C PHE A 10 -16.37 15.23 19.00
N ILE A 11 -16.63 15.21 17.69
CA ILE A 11 -16.83 16.44 16.90
C ILE A 11 -18.10 17.18 17.35
N ARG A 12 -19.19 16.46 17.64
CA ARG A 12 -20.44 17.05 18.16
C ARG A 12 -20.31 17.60 19.58
N GLU A 13 -19.51 16.96 20.42
CA GLU A 13 -19.37 17.31 21.84
C GLU A 13 -18.46 18.53 22.07
N LYS A 14 -17.47 18.76 21.20
CA LYS A 14 -16.48 19.84 21.40
C LYS A 14 -16.80 21.18 20.75
N GLY A 15 -17.67 21.22 19.73
CA GLY A 15 -18.05 22.47 19.06
C GLY A 15 -16.88 23.29 18.49
N PRO A 16 -17.15 24.37 17.73
CA PRO A 16 -16.13 25.19 17.08
C PRO A 16 -15.60 26.24 18.07
N THR A 17 -14.96 25.80 19.16
CA THR A 17 -14.21 26.74 20.01
C THR A 17 -12.74 26.67 19.63
N THR A 18 -12.32 27.70 18.90
CA THR A 18 -10.97 28.27 18.87
C THR A 18 -10.37 28.16 20.28
N GLU A 19 -9.42 27.28 20.55
CA GLU A 19 -8.00 27.62 20.41
C GLU A 19 -7.08 26.39 20.25
N LYS A 20 -7.53 25.15 20.44
CA LYS A 20 -6.62 23.97 20.46
C LYS A 20 -7.27 22.66 20.04
N LEU A 21 -7.90 22.60 18.87
CA LEU A 21 -8.39 21.33 18.32
C LEU A 21 -7.35 20.70 17.37
N ARG A 22 -6.54 19.79 17.91
CA ARG A 22 -5.76 18.82 17.14
C ARG A 22 -6.64 17.60 16.85
N LEU A 23 -7.46 17.67 15.80
CA LEU A 23 -8.16 16.48 15.29
C LEU A 23 -7.23 15.74 14.32
N VAL A 24 -6.72 14.57 14.71
CA VAL A 24 -5.99 13.69 13.79
C VAL A 24 -6.97 12.68 13.22
N LEU A 25 -7.34 12.89 11.95
CA LEU A 25 -8.16 11.93 11.22
C LEU A 25 -7.28 10.93 10.48
N ARG A 26 -7.31 9.67 10.92
CA ARG A 26 -6.82 8.55 10.12
C ARG A 26 -7.95 8.03 9.23
N GLY A 27 -8.06 8.57 8.03
CA GLY A 27 -8.87 7.99 6.96
C GLY A 27 -8.03 6.96 6.18
N GLY A 28 -8.39 5.68 6.26
CA GLY A 28 -7.83 4.66 5.36
C GLY A 28 -8.58 4.64 4.03
N ARG A 29 -7.93 4.22 2.94
CA ARG A 29 -8.57 4.19 1.60
C ARG A 29 -9.88 3.39 1.57
N HIS A 30 -9.89 2.29 2.32
CA HIS A 30 -11.06 1.43 2.51
C HIS A 30 -12.31 2.20 3.01
N LEU A 31 -12.14 3.32 3.74
CA LEU A 31 -13.26 4.03 4.35
C LEU A 31 -14.07 4.84 3.32
N LEU A 32 -13.41 5.27 2.24
CA LEU A 32 -14.00 6.09 1.17
C LEU A 32 -14.52 5.22 0.02
N GLU A 33 -13.93 4.04 -0.18
CA GLU A 33 -14.23 3.12 -1.28
C GLU A 33 -15.01 1.86 -0.84
N SER A 34 -15.44 1.78 0.43
CA SER A 34 -16.23 0.66 0.94
C SER A 34 -17.55 0.51 0.19
N GLU A 35 -17.86 -0.73 -0.22
CA GLU A 35 -19.15 -1.12 -0.82
C GLU A 35 -20.30 -1.15 0.21
N GLU A 36 -20.00 -1.24 1.50
CA GLU A 36 -21.02 -1.16 2.56
C GLU A 36 -21.63 0.25 2.63
N ALA A 37 -22.93 0.35 2.31
CA ALA A 37 -23.69 1.61 2.27
C ALA A 37 -23.58 2.41 3.58
N LEU A 38 -23.62 1.74 4.73
CA LEU A 38 -23.59 2.38 6.04
C LEU A 38 -22.24 3.03 6.36
N LEU A 39 -21.13 2.41 5.95
CA LEU A 39 -19.80 3.02 6.07
C LEU A 39 -19.66 4.21 5.14
N ARG A 40 -20.19 4.12 3.92
CA ARG A 40 -20.17 5.22 2.95
C ARG A 40 -20.93 6.44 3.46
N ASP A 41 -22.11 6.25 4.05
CA ASP A 41 -22.92 7.36 4.57
C ASP A 41 -22.29 8.01 5.81
N LEU A 42 -21.69 7.22 6.69
CA LEU A 42 -20.91 7.75 7.82
C LEU A 42 -19.67 8.51 7.35
N SER A 43 -18.96 8.02 6.34
CA SER A 43 -17.81 8.70 5.75
C SER A 43 -18.22 10.02 5.11
N LYS A 44 -19.34 10.07 4.38
CA LYS A 44 -19.89 11.32 3.82
C LYS A 44 -20.25 12.31 4.92
N ALA A 45 -20.91 11.87 5.99
CA ALA A 45 -21.26 12.72 7.12
C ALA A 45 -20.00 13.28 7.82
N ALA A 46 -18.97 12.44 7.99
CA ALA A 46 -17.69 12.88 8.54
C ALA A 46 -17.04 13.93 7.63
N VAL A 47 -16.96 13.69 6.31
CA VAL A 47 -16.41 14.67 5.36
C VAL A 47 -17.19 15.99 5.40
N ALA A 48 -18.52 15.95 5.44
CA ALA A 48 -19.34 17.16 5.55
C ALA A 48 -19.03 17.99 6.81
N LEU A 49 -18.79 17.33 7.95
CA LEU A 49 -18.37 18.01 9.18
C LEU A 49 -16.98 18.65 9.03
N LEU A 50 -16.06 18.02 8.30
CA LEU A 50 -14.72 18.58 8.08
C LEU A 50 -14.74 19.78 7.14
N GLN A 51 -15.66 19.80 6.17
CA GLN A 51 -15.82 20.92 5.24
C GLN A 51 -16.41 22.17 5.91
N GLN A 52 -17.10 22.01 7.04
CA GLN A 52 -17.67 23.12 7.82
C GLN A 52 -16.62 23.88 8.64
N LEU A 53 -15.45 23.29 8.86
CA LEU A 53 -14.38 23.85 9.69
C LEU A 53 -13.21 24.30 8.83
N GLU A 54 -12.54 25.38 9.26
CA GLU A 54 -11.27 25.81 8.69
C GLU A 54 -10.11 25.20 9.47
N TRP A 55 -9.17 24.57 8.74
CA TRP A 55 -8.07 23.83 9.32
C TRP A 55 -6.75 24.58 9.18
N GLY A 56 -5.93 24.61 10.23
CA GLY A 56 -4.58 25.18 10.15
C GLY A 56 -3.61 24.31 9.34
N LEU A 57 -3.65 22.99 9.53
CA LEU A 57 -2.74 22.04 8.91
C LEU A 57 -3.47 20.75 8.53
N LEU A 58 -3.35 20.36 7.26
CA LEU A 58 -3.77 19.07 6.74
C LEU A 58 -2.54 18.18 6.56
N VAL A 59 -2.54 16.99 7.19
CA VAL A 59 -1.47 15.99 7.02
C VAL A 59 -2.00 14.82 6.23
N VAL A 60 -1.41 14.58 5.06
CA VAL A 60 -1.79 13.50 4.15
C VAL A 60 -0.65 12.48 4.09
N ASN A 61 -0.95 11.22 4.40
CA ASN A 61 0.01 10.13 4.24
C ASN A 61 -0.24 9.38 2.93
N GLU A 62 0.81 8.92 2.25
CA GLU A 62 0.71 8.25 0.94
C GLU A 62 0.03 9.13 -0.12
N VAL A 63 0.53 10.35 -0.23
CA VAL A 63 0.03 11.40 -1.12
C VAL A 63 -0.08 10.95 -2.57
N GLN A 64 0.78 10.03 -3.01
CA GLN A 64 0.74 9.49 -4.36
C GLN A 64 -0.63 8.89 -4.72
N VAL A 65 -1.49 8.55 -3.75
CA VAL A 65 -2.84 8.00 -3.96
C VAL A 65 -3.89 9.07 -4.26
N VAL A 66 -3.63 10.31 -3.85
CA VAL A 66 -4.57 11.44 -3.89
C VAL A 66 -5.11 11.76 -5.29
N PRO A 67 -4.38 11.57 -6.41
CA PRO A 67 -4.93 11.80 -7.75
C PRO A 67 -6.16 10.94 -8.09
N ALA A 68 -6.43 9.86 -7.36
CA ALA A 68 -7.65 9.08 -7.53
C ALA A 68 -8.91 9.95 -7.28
N ARG A 69 -9.92 9.80 -8.15
CA ARG A 69 -11.12 10.68 -8.22
C ARG A 69 -11.81 10.91 -6.87
N THR A 70 -11.91 9.86 -6.06
CA THR A 70 -12.56 9.92 -4.74
C THR A 70 -11.78 10.79 -3.75
N PHE A 71 -10.45 10.68 -3.76
CA PHE A 71 -9.58 11.43 -2.84
C PHE A 71 -9.45 12.88 -3.25
N ARG A 72 -9.37 13.16 -4.55
CA ARG A 72 -9.33 14.53 -5.08
C ARG A 72 -10.51 15.36 -4.54
N THR A 73 -11.73 14.83 -4.62
CA THR A 73 -12.94 15.50 -4.14
C THR A 73 -12.87 15.85 -2.64
N VAL A 74 -12.32 14.94 -1.83
CA VAL A 74 -12.18 15.16 -0.38
C VAL A 74 -11.08 16.18 -0.09
N ALA A 75 -9.93 16.07 -0.75
CA ALA A 75 -8.79 16.96 -0.56
C ALA A 75 -9.13 18.40 -0.96
N THR A 76 -9.84 18.62 -2.07
CA THR A 76 -10.27 19.95 -2.51
C THR A 76 -11.42 20.53 -1.69
N GLY A 77 -12.22 19.67 -1.06
CA GLY A 77 -13.36 20.10 -0.25
C GLY A 77 -12.98 20.61 1.13
N ILE A 78 -11.88 20.13 1.71
CA ILE A 78 -11.42 20.53 3.04
C ILE A 78 -10.61 21.81 2.92
N LYS A 79 -11.06 22.88 3.59
CA LYS A 79 -10.35 24.16 3.64
C LYS A 79 -9.22 24.10 4.67
N ALA A 80 -7.98 24.08 4.21
CA ALA A 80 -6.79 24.11 5.07
C ALA A 80 -5.79 25.20 4.64
N HIS A 81 -5.13 25.85 5.60
CA HIS A 81 -4.11 26.87 5.32
C HIS A 81 -2.77 26.29 4.84
N CYS A 82 -2.40 25.12 5.35
CA CYS A 82 -1.19 24.42 4.98
C CYS A 82 -1.48 22.93 4.78
N CYS A 83 -0.84 22.32 3.78
CA CYS A 83 -0.91 20.88 3.54
C CYS A 83 0.51 20.31 3.56
N LEU A 84 0.70 19.24 4.35
CA LEU A 84 1.93 18.47 4.40
C LEU A 84 1.61 17.04 4.00
N GLY A 85 2.45 16.42 3.18
CA GLY A 85 2.30 14.99 2.98
C GLY A 85 3.53 14.26 2.52
N THR A 86 3.48 12.95 2.71
CA THR A 86 4.54 12.00 2.35
C THR A 86 4.18 11.36 1.03
N ALA A 87 5.09 11.41 0.06
CA ALA A 87 4.89 10.81 -1.26
C ALA A 87 6.07 9.91 -1.63
N THR A 88 5.79 8.75 -2.20
CA THR A 88 6.77 8.05 -3.04
C THR A 88 6.74 8.70 -4.42
N LEU A 89 7.85 9.32 -4.85
CA LEU A 89 7.90 10.16 -6.05
C LEU A 89 7.76 9.41 -7.37
N VAL A 90 7.93 8.09 -7.37
CA VAL A 90 7.88 7.29 -8.59
C VAL A 90 6.46 6.75 -8.77
N ARG A 91 5.79 7.22 -9.83
CA ARG A 91 4.65 6.57 -10.48
C ARG A 91 4.94 6.48 -11.97
N GLU A 92 4.41 5.45 -12.60
CA GLU A 92 4.47 5.28 -14.06
C GLU A 92 3.41 6.14 -14.78
N ASP A 93 2.47 6.73 -14.03
CA ASP A 93 1.42 7.57 -14.57
C ASP A 93 1.77 9.06 -14.49
N ASP A 94 1.47 9.83 -15.55
CA ASP A 94 1.70 11.29 -15.65
C ASP A 94 0.94 12.14 -14.60
N PHE A 95 0.07 11.51 -13.80
CA PHE A 95 -0.69 12.16 -12.71
C PHE A 95 0.16 12.62 -11.52
N ILE A 96 1.48 12.42 -11.53
CA ILE A 96 2.36 12.98 -10.49
C ILE A 96 2.39 14.50 -10.57
N GLN A 97 2.34 15.04 -11.79
CA GLN A 97 2.33 16.49 -11.95
C GLN A 97 1.12 17.06 -11.19
N ASP A 98 -0.05 16.37 -11.28
CA ASP A 98 -1.34 16.72 -10.63
C ASP A 98 -1.23 17.02 -9.13
N LEU A 99 -0.21 16.45 -8.50
CA LEU A 99 0.07 16.58 -7.09
C LEU A 99 0.55 17.96 -6.66
N HIS A 100 1.34 18.62 -7.51
CA HIS A 100 1.93 19.92 -7.19
C HIS A 100 0.86 20.99 -7.00
N TRP A 101 -0.24 20.90 -7.75
CA TRP A 101 -1.36 21.85 -7.63
C TRP A 101 -2.32 21.50 -6.50
N LEU A 102 -2.42 20.22 -6.12
CA LEU A 102 -3.34 19.77 -5.07
C LEU A 102 -2.80 20.02 -3.66
N ILE A 103 -1.49 19.85 -3.45
CA ILE A 103 -0.87 19.91 -2.11
C ILE A 103 0.20 21.01 -2.04
N GLY A 104 1.01 21.12 -3.10
CA GLY A 104 2.12 22.07 -3.17
C GLY A 104 3.41 21.44 -3.71
N PRO A 105 4.48 22.24 -3.80
CA PRO A 105 5.76 21.78 -4.32
C PRO A 105 6.47 20.82 -3.36
N LYS A 106 7.35 19.97 -3.91
CA LYS A 106 8.23 19.11 -3.11
C LYS A 106 9.22 19.97 -2.31
N LEU A 107 9.13 19.90 -0.98
CA LEU A 107 9.99 20.68 -0.08
C LEU A 107 11.32 19.99 0.24
N TYR A 108 11.30 18.66 0.40
CA TYR A 108 12.46 17.90 0.81
C TYR A 108 12.42 16.48 0.25
N GLU A 109 13.59 15.98 -0.12
CA GLU A 109 13.80 14.59 -0.54
C GLU A 109 14.96 14.01 0.27
N ALA A 110 14.69 12.93 0.99
CA ALA A 110 15.72 12.24 1.74
C ALA A 110 16.58 11.39 0.81
N ASN A 111 17.91 11.51 0.92
CA ASN A 111 18.82 10.65 0.18
C ASN A 111 18.95 9.29 0.90
N TRP A 112 18.42 8.24 0.27
CA TRP A 112 18.45 6.87 0.77
C TRP A 112 19.87 6.34 0.98
N GLN A 113 20.83 6.71 0.12
CA GLN A 113 22.22 6.26 0.24
C GLN A 113 22.87 6.82 1.51
N GLN A 114 22.67 8.12 1.78
CA GLN A 114 23.20 8.75 2.99
C GLN A 114 22.55 8.17 4.26
N LEU A 115 21.25 7.88 4.23
CA LEU A 115 20.57 7.24 5.36
C LEU A 115 21.08 5.82 5.63
N GLN A 116 21.43 5.08 4.57
CA GLN A 116 22.04 3.77 4.67
C GLN A 116 23.49 3.83 5.20
N ASP A 117 24.28 4.79 4.74
CA ASP A 117 25.68 4.97 5.17
C ASP A 117 25.78 5.44 6.62
N ASN A 118 24.84 6.30 7.05
CA ASN A 118 24.73 6.75 8.44
C ASN A 118 24.13 5.70 9.40
N GLY A 119 23.74 4.53 8.89
CA GLY A 119 23.21 3.43 9.70
C GLY A 119 21.76 3.60 10.17
N TYR A 120 20.99 4.54 9.61
CA TYR A 120 19.56 4.66 9.88
C TYR A 120 18.74 3.60 9.12
N LEU A 121 19.23 3.15 7.96
CA LEU A 121 18.61 2.11 7.15
C LEU A 121 19.52 0.88 7.01
N ALA A 122 18.91 -0.30 6.96
CA ALA A 122 19.63 -1.54 6.66
C ALA A 122 20.13 -1.53 5.20
N ARG A 123 21.32 -2.11 4.97
CA ARG A 123 21.87 -2.24 3.62
C ARG A 123 21.06 -3.26 2.82
N LEU A 124 20.49 -2.83 1.71
CA LEU A 124 19.73 -3.68 0.81
C LEU A 124 20.63 -4.30 -0.25
N ARG A 125 20.38 -5.57 -0.58
CA ARG A 125 20.99 -6.26 -1.72
C ARG A 125 19.89 -6.80 -2.62
N CYS A 126 19.70 -6.18 -3.77
CA CYS A 126 18.77 -6.64 -4.79
C CYS A 126 19.48 -7.62 -5.72
N ILE A 127 18.99 -8.85 -5.83
CA ILE A 127 19.53 -9.88 -6.72
C ILE A 127 18.38 -10.37 -7.58
N GLU A 128 18.54 -10.28 -8.90
CA GLU A 128 17.62 -10.86 -9.85
C GLU A 128 18.10 -12.25 -10.28
N VAL A 129 17.25 -13.26 -10.11
CA VAL A 129 17.56 -14.65 -10.44
C VAL A 129 16.71 -15.10 -11.60
N TRP A 130 17.34 -15.17 -12.78
CA TRP A 130 16.72 -15.65 -14.00
C TRP A 130 16.74 -17.18 -14.05
N ARG A 131 15.61 -17.78 -14.44
CA ARG A 131 15.47 -19.22 -14.64
C ARG A 131 14.80 -19.49 -15.96
N ASP A 132 15.39 -20.37 -16.75
CA ASP A 132 14.82 -20.80 -18.02
C ASP A 132 13.46 -21.46 -17.81
N MET A 133 12.64 -21.40 -18.85
CA MET A 133 11.36 -22.11 -18.84
C MET A 133 11.61 -23.63 -18.95
N SER A 134 10.72 -24.42 -18.37
CA SER A 134 10.71 -25.88 -18.57
C SER A 134 9.98 -26.19 -19.87
N GLU A 135 10.42 -27.20 -20.62
CA GLU A 135 9.92 -27.48 -21.98
C GLU A 135 8.41 -27.73 -21.97
N GLU A 136 7.88 -28.37 -20.92
CA GLU A 136 6.47 -28.71 -20.77
C GLU A 136 5.58 -27.48 -20.56
N PHE A 137 6.15 -26.39 -20.08
CA PHE A 137 5.45 -25.13 -19.81
C PHE A 137 5.82 -24.04 -20.83
N PHE A 138 6.71 -24.34 -21.77
CA PHE A 138 7.11 -23.40 -22.79
C PHE A 138 6.02 -23.29 -23.86
N VAL A 139 5.47 -22.09 -24.01
CA VAL A 139 4.47 -21.79 -25.02
C VAL A 139 5.01 -20.68 -25.91
N GLN A 140 4.87 -20.86 -27.22
CA GLN A 140 5.29 -19.85 -28.19
C GLN A 140 4.54 -18.52 -27.93
N PRO A 141 5.26 -17.38 -27.93
CA PRO A 141 4.63 -16.07 -27.77
C PRO A 141 3.48 -15.86 -28.77
N GLY A 142 2.32 -15.43 -28.29
CA GLY A 142 1.14 -15.17 -29.13
C GLY A 142 0.24 -16.39 -29.41
N SER A 143 0.66 -17.62 -29.06
CA SER A 143 -0.17 -18.82 -29.21
C SER A 143 -1.34 -18.89 -28.22
N MET A 144 -1.21 -18.22 -27.07
CA MET A 144 -2.20 -18.23 -25.99
C MET A 144 -2.55 -16.83 -25.50
N ARG A 145 -3.69 -16.72 -24.80
CA ARG A 145 -4.07 -15.49 -24.08
C ARG A 145 -2.99 -15.12 -23.05
N ALA A 146 -2.70 -13.83 -22.94
CA ALA A 146 -1.68 -13.28 -22.04
C ALA A 146 -1.84 -13.74 -20.57
N THR A 147 -3.08 -13.90 -20.10
CA THR A 147 -3.36 -14.39 -18.74
C THR A 147 -2.82 -15.80 -18.50
N ILE A 148 -2.99 -16.68 -19.49
CA ILE A 148 -2.54 -18.08 -19.41
C ILE A 148 -1.02 -18.12 -19.49
N GLN A 149 -0.42 -17.35 -20.41
CA GLN A 149 1.03 -17.25 -20.54
C GLN A 149 1.69 -16.75 -19.23
N ARG A 150 1.08 -15.76 -18.57
CA ARG A 150 1.54 -15.27 -17.26
C ARG A 150 1.42 -16.34 -16.18
N ALA A 151 0.32 -17.09 -16.15
CA ALA A 151 0.12 -18.18 -15.22
C ALA A 151 1.18 -19.28 -15.40
N LEU A 152 1.46 -19.69 -16.64
CA LEU A 152 2.50 -20.68 -16.96
C LEU A 152 3.89 -20.22 -16.54
N GLY A 153 4.25 -18.97 -16.83
CA GLY A 153 5.53 -18.39 -16.40
C GLY A 153 5.66 -18.24 -14.88
N THR A 154 4.53 -18.14 -14.17
CA THR A 154 4.47 -18.09 -12.71
C THR A 154 4.61 -19.48 -12.09
N CYS A 155 3.97 -20.48 -12.69
CA CYS A 155 3.99 -21.87 -12.25
C CYS A 155 5.20 -22.69 -12.74
N ASN A 156 6.29 -22.04 -13.19
CA ASN A 156 7.50 -22.73 -13.64
C ASN A 156 8.09 -23.58 -12.50
N PRO A 157 8.25 -24.91 -12.65
CA PRO A 157 8.86 -25.75 -11.60
C PRO A 157 10.28 -25.29 -11.24
N LYS A 158 11.09 -24.84 -12.20
CA LYS A 158 12.46 -24.32 -11.93
C LYS A 158 12.48 -23.08 -11.03
N LYS A 159 11.41 -22.27 -11.04
CA LYS A 159 11.27 -21.14 -10.11
C LYS A 159 10.90 -21.63 -8.71
N LEU A 160 10.07 -22.67 -8.62
CA LEU A 160 9.70 -23.27 -7.35
C LEU A 160 10.92 -23.88 -6.65
N ASP A 161 11.76 -24.62 -7.38
CA ASP A 161 12.99 -25.22 -6.85
C ASP A 161 13.95 -24.15 -6.30
N THR A 162 14.05 -23.02 -7.02
CA THR A 162 14.90 -21.89 -6.61
C THR A 162 14.36 -21.23 -5.34
N CYS A 163 13.05 -21.02 -5.25
CA CYS A 163 12.42 -20.51 -4.03
C CYS A 163 12.64 -21.45 -2.84
N GLU A 164 12.47 -22.76 -3.01
CA GLU A 164 12.70 -23.74 -1.94
C GLU A 164 14.17 -23.73 -1.47
N TYR A 165 15.11 -23.65 -2.40
CA TYR A 165 16.53 -23.51 -2.07
C TYR A 165 16.82 -22.26 -1.23
N LEU A 166 16.25 -21.10 -1.60
CA LEU A 166 16.42 -19.85 -0.87
C LEU A 166 15.79 -19.92 0.54
N ILE A 167 14.62 -20.56 0.67
CA ILE A 167 13.98 -20.79 1.98
C ILE A 167 14.94 -21.57 2.89
N ARG A 168 15.41 -22.74 2.43
CA ARG A 168 16.31 -23.59 3.22
C ARG A 168 17.62 -22.89 3.58
N LEU A 169 18.17 -22.11 2.65
CA LEU A 169 19.41 -21.34 2.88
C LEU A 169 19.25 -20.30 4.00
N HIS A 170 18.14 -19.56 3.99
CA HIS A 170 17.88 -18.52 5.00
C HIS A 170 17.36 -19.11 6.32
N GLU A 171 16.69 -20.26 6.29
CA GLU A 171 16.33 -21.03 7.49
C GLU A 171 17.58 -21.50 8.25
N GLN A 172 18.60 -22.02 7.54
CA GLN A 172 19.89 -22.39 8.14
C GLN A 172 20.61 -21.20 8.79
N ARG A 173 20.46 -20.00 8.22
CA ARG A 173 21.02 -18.75 8.76
C ARG A 173 20.19 -18.16 9.90
N ARG A 174 18.97 -18.67 10.12
CA ARG A 174 17.95 -18.13 11.04
C ARG A 174 17.56 -16.68 10.71
N ASP A 175 17.55 -16.35 9.43
CA ASP A 175 17.09 -15.05 8.94
C ASP A 175 15.55 -15.02 8.89
N LYS A 176 14.96 -13.85 9.17
CA LYS A 176 13.54 -13.63 8.88
C LYS A 176 13.38 -13.39 7.38
N MET A 177 12.50 -14.17 6.75
CA MET A 177 12.25 -14.07 5.33
C MET A 177 10.78 -13.80 5.05
N MET A 178 10.53 -13.07 3.97
CA MET A 178 9.20 -12.84 3.44
C MET A 178 9.12 -13.28 1.99
N VAL A 179 8.07 -14.04 1.64
CA VAL A 179 7.79 -14.46 0.26
C VAL A 179 6.45 -13.89 -0.18
N GLN A 180 6.43 -13.29 -1.38
CA GLN A 180 5.24 -12.68 -1.97
C GLN A 180 5.02 -13.22 -3.39
N GLY A 181 3.80 -13.70 -3.68
CA GLY A 181 3.39 -14.13 -5.02
C GLY A 181 2.54 -15.41 -5.05
N VAL A 182 1.71 -15.56 -6.08
CA VAL A 182 0.71 -16.64 -6.22
C VAL A 182 1.28 -18.06 -6.34
N ALA A 183 2.47 -18.23 -6.91
CA ALA A 183 3.13 -19.54 -7.03
C ALA A 183 3.67 -20.09 -5.68
N SER A 184 3.72 -19.26 -4.64
CA SER A 184 4.20 -19.69 -3.32
C SER A 184 3.28 -20.72 -2.67
N MET A 185 1.98 -20.74 -3.00
CA MET A 185 0.96 -21.56 -2.33
C MET A 185 1.21 -23.08 -2.39
N SER A 186 1.81 -23.59 -3.46
CA SER A 186 2.10 -25.02 -3.63
C SER A 186 3.35 -25.50 -2.89
N ILE A 187 4.32 -24.61 -2.63
CA ILE A 187 5.50 -24.89 -1.78
C ILE A 187 5.08 -24.83 -0.31
N LEU A 188 4.26 -23.84 0.05
CA LEU A 188 3.82 -23.58 1.42
C LEU A 188 2.98 -24.72 2.04
N SER A 189 2.23 -25.47 1.24
CA SER A 189 1.44 -26.61 1.75
C SER A 189 2.30 -27.77 2.27
N LYS A 190 3.58 -27.81 1.90
CA LYS A 190 4.49 -28.91 2.23
C LYS A 190 5.38 -28.62 3.45
N HIS A 191 5.49 -27.36 3.89
CA HIS A 191 6.42 -26.98 4.96
C HIS A 191 5.69 -26.66 6.28
N PRO A 192 5.96 -27.41 7.36
CA PRO A 192 5.20 -27.31 8.61
C PRO A 192 5.46 -26.05 9.45
N ASN A 193 6.51 -25.26 9.14
CA ASN A 193 6.94 -24.13 9.97
C ASN A 193 6.54 -22.74 9.44
N LEU A 194 5.76 -22.65 8.35
CA LEU A 194 5.43 -21.38 7.69
C LEU A 194 4.10 -20.80 8.19
N SER A 195 4.14 -19.61 8.80
CA SER A 195 2.95 -18.85 9.20
C SER A 195 2.28 -18.14 8.03
N ARG A 196 1.16 -18.67 7.55
CA ARG A 196 0.40 -18.12 6.41
C ARG A 196 -0.46 -16.92 6.83
N GLN A 197 -0.27 -15.76 6.20
CA GLN A 197 -1.24 -14.65 6.24
C GLN A 197 -1.95 -14.53 4.88
N THR A 198 -3.14 -15.12 4.78
CA THR A 198 -4.02 -14.90 3.62
C THR A 198 -4.92 -13.69 3.88
N ASN A 199 -4.85 -12.69 3.01
CA ASN A 199 -5.95 -11.76 2.88
C ASN A 199 -7.16 -12.46 2.24
N HIS A 200 -8.38 -11.95 2.48
CA HIS A 200 -9.63 -12.48 1.92
C HIS A 200 -9.69 -12.48 0.37
N ASN A 201 -8.71 -11.84 -0.29
CA ASN A 201 -8.54 -11.85 -1.74
C ASN A 201 -7.46 -12.87 -2.16
N PRO A 202 -7.77 -13.85 -3.03
CA PRO A 202 -6.89 -14.97 -3.38
C PRO A 202 -5.60 -14.61 -4.15
N GLY A 203 -5.36 -13.33 -4.47
CA GLY A 203 -4.21 -12.86 -5.26
C GLY A 203 -3.03 -12.27 -4.47
N GLU A 204 -3.23 -11.89 -3.21
CA GLU A 204 -2.21 -11.18 -2.41
C GLU A 204 -2.04 -11.85 -1.05
N THR A 205 -1.21 -12.88 -1.02
CA THR A 205 -0.76 -13.53 0.21
C THR A 205 0.71 -13.15 0.42
N ALA A 206 1.00 -12.50 1.55
CA ALA A 206 2.35 -12.23 2.02
C ALA A 206 2.62 -13.14 3.22
N ILE A 207 3.81 -13.71 3.29
CA ILE A 207 4.18 -14.66 4.35
C ILE A 207 5.52 -14.27 4.90
N GLY A 208 5.61 -14.13 6.22
CA GLY A 208 6.83 -13.78 6.92
C GLY A 208 7.05 -14.61 8.19
N PHE A 209 8.30 -14.61 8.66
CA PHE A 209 8.75 -15.07 9.99
C PHE A 209 9.05 -13.89 10.94
#